data_AF-A0A831M032-F1
#
_entry.id   AF-A0A831M032-F1
#
_cell.length_a   1.000
_cell.length_b   1.000
_cell.length_c   1.000
_cell.angle_alpha   90.00
_cell.angle_beta   90.00
_cell.angle_gamma   90.00
#
_symmetry.space_group_name_H-M   'P 1'
#
loop_
_entity.id
_entity.type
_entity.pdbx_description
1 polymer ?
#
loop_
_entity_poly.entity_id
_entity_poly.type
_entity_poly.pdbx_seq_one_letter_code
_entity_poly.pdbx_strand_id
1 'polypeptide(L)'
;MNTRILALLSVIAAFGVLTALALADAGYIGIILPHFQSWGGAQVLTDLVIFALLACLWIVADARRHNLPAWPFVVVILGAGSFGLLFYLVVREWRGAKVGEEVRAS
;
A
#
# COMPACT_ATOMS: atom_id res chain seq x y z
N MET A 1 -8.75 -6.62 19.19
CA MET A 1 -8.11 -6.02 17.99
C MET A 1 -8.22 -7.02 16.86
N ASN A 2 -8.73 -6.62 15.69
CA ASN A 2 -8.93 -7.52 14.56
C ASN A 2 -7.57 -8.08 14.10
N THR A 3 -7.41 -9.40 14.05
CA THR A 3 -6.14 -10.08 13.70
C THR A 3 -5.60 -9.63 12.34
N ARG A 4 -6.50 -9.30 11.41
CA ARG A 4 -6.17 -8.72 10.10
C ARG A 4 -5.49 -7.36 10.20
N ILE A 5 -5.99 -6.47 11.05
CA ILE A 5 -5.39 -5.15 11.27
C ILE A 5 -4.00 -5.30 11.90
N LEU A 6 -3.86 -6.20 12.87
CA LEU A 6 -2.56 -6.54 13.47
C LEU A 6 -1.54 -7.02 12.44
N ALA A 7 -1.95 -7.92 11.55
CA ALA A 7 -1.10 -8.41 10.47
C ALA A 7 -0.68 -7.27 9.53
N LEU A 8 -1.62 -6.43 9.09
CA LEU A 8 -1.34 -5.29 8.22
C LEU A 8 -0.36 -4.29 8.85
N LEU A 9 -0.58 -3.93 10.12
CA LEU A 9 0.31 -3.03 10.85
C LEU A 9 1.72 -3.62 11.03
N SER A 10 1.81 -4.92 11.26
CA SER A 10 3.10 -5.62 11.37
C SER A 10 3.88 -5.57 10.05
N VAL A 11 3.19 -5.79 8.93
CA VAL A 11 3.78 -5.68 7.59
C VAL A 11 4.22 -4.24 7.30
N ILE A 12 3.40 -3.25 7.61
CA ILE A 12 3.74 -1.83 7.45
C ILE A 12 4.99 -1.48 8.26
N ALA A 13 5.07 -1.93 9.52
CA ALA A 13 6.22 -1.65 10.37
C ALA A 13 7.50 -2.30 9.84
N ALA A 14 7.46 -3.59 9.50
CA ALA A 14 8.61 -4.32 8.99
C ALA A 14 9.09 -3.73 7.64
N PHE A 15 8.17 -3.48 6.71
CA PHE A 15 8.51 -2.87 5.43
C PHE A 15 8.97 -1.43 5.59
N GLY A 16 8.38 -0.67 6.52
CA GLY A 16 8.82 0.67 6.91
C GLY A 16 10.28 0.72 7.36
N VAL A 17 10.69 -0.23 8.22
CA VAL A 17 12.09 -0.35 8.64
C VAL A 17 13.00 -0.64 7.44
N LEU A 18 12.63 -1.60 6.59
CA LEU A 18 13.41 -1.92 5.38
C LEU A 18 13.53 -0.70 4.46
N THR A 19 12.44 0.01 4.20
CA THR A 19 12.44 1.22 3.36
C THR A 19 13.29 2.34 3.97
N ALA A 20 13.21 2.55 5.29
CA ALA A 20 14.03 3.55 5.96
C ALA A 20 15.52 3.24 5.86
N LEU A 21 15.91 1.97 6.03
CA LEU A 21 17.30 1.54 5.85
C LEU A 21 17.77 1.71 4.41
N ALA A 22 16.95 1.32 3.42
CA ALA A 22 17.27 1.49 2.00
C ALA A 22 17.39 2.96 1.61
N LEU A 23 16.53 3.84 2.15
CA LEU A 23 16.61 5.29 1.94
C LEU A 23 17.85 5.90 2.58
N ALA A 24 18.25 5.42 3.77
CA ALA A 24 19.46 5.90 4.45
C ALA A 24 20.74 5.50 3.70
N ASP A 25 20.74 4.33 3.07
CA ASP A 25 21.89 3.79 2.33
C ASP A 25 22.00 4.35 0.90
N ALA A 26 20.92 4.24 0.12
CA ALA A 26 20.93 4.55 -1.33
C ALA A 26 20.17 5.82 -1.70
N GLY A 27 19.37 6.38 -0.79
CA GLY A 27 18.41 7.44 -1.12
C GLY A 27 17.28 6.96 -2.04
N TYR A 28 16.30 7.82 -2.30
CA TYR A 28 15.12 7.43 -3.10
C TYR A 28 15.48 7.03 -4.53
N ILE A 29 16.34 7.82 -5.20
CA ILE A 29 16.75 7.53 -6.58
C ILE A 29 17.67 6.30 -6.65
N GLY A 30 18.54 6.10 -5.65
CA GLY A 30 19.45 4.94 -5.63
C GLY A 30 18.74 3.61 -5.43
N ILE A 31 17.51 3.59 -4.91
CA ILE A 31 16.67 2.38 -4.89
C ILE A 31 16.23 1.98 -6.31
N ILE A 32 15.94 2.97 -7.16
CA ILE A 32 15.35 2.74 -8.49
C ILE A 32 16.43 2.52 -9.56
N LEU A 33 17.54 3.25 -9.47
CA LEU A 33 18.59 3.27 -10.50
C LEU A 33 19.17 1.89 -10.87
N PRO A 34 19.39 0.94 -9.93
CA PRO A 34 19.92 -0.39 -10.24
C PRO A 34 19.03 -1.19 -11.20
N HIS A 35 17.72 -0.92 -11.22
CA HIS A 35 16.79 -1.62 -12.10
C HIS A 35 17.00 -1.28 -13.58
N PHE A 36 17.71 -0.20 -13.91
CA PHE A 36 18.07 0.13 -15.29
C PHE A 36 19.37 -0.50 -15.77
N GLN A 37 20.10 -1.21 -14.91
CA GLN A 37 21.42 -1.79 -15.23
C GLN A 37 21.34 -3.19 -15.87
N SER A 38 20.15 -3.80 -15.90
CA SER A 38 19.96 -5.13 -16.49
C SER A 38 18.51 -5.33 -16.96
N TRP A 39 18.31 -6.22 -17.92
CA TRP A 39 16.97 -6.59 -18.39
C TRP A 39 16.12 -7.22 -17.28
N GLY A 40 16.71 -8.01 -16.39
CA GLY A 40 16.00 -8.58 -15.25
C GLY A 40 15.52 -7.50 -14.27
N GLY A 41 16.36 -6.51 -13.96
CA GLY A 41 15.97 -5.35 -13.15
C GLY A 41 14.85 -4.54 -13.80
N ALA A 42 14.97 -4.29 -15.11
CA ALA A 42 14.00 -3.51 -15.85
C ALA A 42 12.64 -4.21 -15.90
N GLN A 43 12.64 -5.54 -16.05
CA GLN A 43 11.43 -6.35 -15.99
C GLN A 43 10.74 -6.25 -14.63
N VAL A 44 11.47 -6.35 -13.51
CA VAL A 44 10.91 -6.24 -12.15
C VAL A 44 10.32 -4.85 -11.90
N LEU A 45 11.03 -3.79 -12.29
CA LEU A 45 10.51 -2.42 -12.17
C LEU A 45 9.24 -2.22 -13.01
N THR A 46 9.21 -2.76 -14.23
CA THR A 46 8.05 -2.68 -15.11
C THR A 46 6.84 -3.41 -14.52
N ASP A 47 7.05 -4.62 -14.01
CA ASP A 47 6.00 -5.39 -13.33
C ASP A 47 5.46 -4.63 -12.10
N LEU A 48 6.34 -4.02 -11.31
CA LEU A 48 5.95 -3.19 -10.17
C LEU A 48 5.08 -1.99 -10.58
N VAL A 49 5.43 -1.30 -11.66
CA VAL A 49 4.65 -0.17 -12.18
C VAL A 49 3.28 -0.64 -12.67
N ILE A 50 3.21 -1.74 -13.42
CA ILE A 50 1.94 -2.31 -13.89
C ILE A 50 1.07 -2.70 -12.69
N PHE A 51 1.65 -3.37 -11.70
CA PHE A 51 0.95 -3.77 -10.48
C PHE A 51 0.42 -2.55 -9.71
N ALA A 52 1.22 -1.48 -9.57
CA ALA A 52 0.81 -0.24 -8.93
C ALA A 52 -0.38 0.43 -9.66
N LEU A 53 -0.37 0.45 -11.00
CA LEU A 53 -1.47 0.99 -11.80
C LEU A 53 -2.75 0.14 -11.64
N LEU A 54 -2.62 -1.18 -11.69
CA LEU A 54 -3.76 -2.09 -11.44
C LEU A 54 -4.31 -1.92 -10.02
N ALA A 55 -3.44 -1.75 -9.02
CA ALA A 55 -3.84 -1.47 -7.64
C ALA A 55 -4.59 -0.13 -7.52
N CYS A 56 -4.15 0.92 -8.22
CA CYS A 56 -4.87 2.19 -8.28
C CYS A 56 -6.29 2.02 -8.86
N LEU A 57 -6.43 1.31 -9.98
CA LEU A 57 -7.75 1.02 -10.57
C LEU A 57 -8.64 0.24 -9.61
N TRP A 58 -8.06 -0.76 -8.93
CA TRP A 58 -8.76 -1.56 -7.94
C TRP A 58 -9.22 -0.74 -6.73
N ILE A 59 -8.35 0.08 -6.13
CA ILE A 59 -8.72 0.95 -4.99
C ILE A 59 -9.85 1.89 -5.39
N VAL A 60 -9.77 2.48 -6.59
CA VAL A 60 -10.82 3.39 -7.05
C VAL A 60 -12.18 2.68 -7.16
N ALA A 61 -12.22 1.44 -7.64
CA ALA A 61 -13.45 0.65 -7.71
C ALA A 61 -13.93 0.21 -6.31
N ASP A 62 -13.02 -0.27 -5.46
CA ASP A 62 -13.31 -0.77 -4.12
C ASP A 62 -13.78 0.35 -3.18
N ALA A 63 -13.11 1.49 -3.19
CA ALA A 63 -13.42 2.62 -2.30
C ALA A 63 -14.81 3.20 -2.57
N ARG A 64 -15.28 3.15 -3.83
CA ARG A 64 -16.66 3.52 -4.17
C ARG A 64 -17.69 2.61 -3.51
N ARG A 65 -17.41 1.30 -3.39
CA ARG A 65 -18.29 0.33 -2.73
C ARG A 65 -18.32 0.53 -1.22
N HIS A 66 -17.24 1.04 -0.65
CA HIS A 66 -17.07 1.22 0.80
C HIS A 66 -17.24 2.67 1.28
N ASN A 67 -17.67 3.60 0.41
CA ASN A 67 -17.79 5.04 0.71
C ASN A 67 -16.51 5.64 1.32
N LEU A 68 -15.36 5.29 0.74
CA LEU A 68 -14.03 5.76 1.13
C LEU A 68 -13.43 6.68 0.05
N PRO A 69 -12.68 7.73 0.44
CA PRO A 69 -11.92 8.52 -0.52
C PRO A 69 -10.70 7.73 -1.03
N ALA A 70 -10.69 7.37 -2.32
CA ALA A 70 -9.58 6.62 -2.94
C ALA A 70 -8.31 7.45 -3.16
N TRP A 71 -8.48 8.74 -3.50
CA TRP A 71 -7.40 9.57 -4.05
C TRP A 71 -6.14 9.72 -3.15
N PRO A 72 -6.22 9.78 -1.80
CA PRO A 72 -5.02 9.90 -0.99
C PRO A 72 -4.14 8.65 -1.12
N PHE A 73 -4.77 7.47 -1.17
CA PHE A 73 -4.07 6.20 -1.29
C PHE A 73 -3.46 6.01 -2.68
N VAL A 74 -4.13 6.49 -3.73
CA VAL A 74 -3.59 6.51 -5.09
C VAL A 74 -2.30 7.33 -5.17
N VAL A 75 -2.28 8.53 -4.57
CA VAL A 75 -1.07 9.38 -4.53
C VAL A 75 0.07 8.66 -3.80
N VAL A 76 -0.23 8.01 -2.68
CA VAL A 76 0.78 7.24 -1.94
C VAL A 76 1.26 6.01 -2.73
N ILE A 77 0.40 5.33 -3.49
CA ILE A 77 0.83 4.20 -4.33
C ILE A 77 1.83 4.65 -5.39
N LEU A 78 1.59 5.80 -6.02
CA LEU A 78 2.49 6.30 -7.07
C LEU A 78 3.86 6.74 -6.52
N GLY A 79 3.92 7.24 -5.29
CA GLY A 79 5.18 7.70 -4.67
C GLY A 79 5.87 6.68 -3.77
N ALA A 80 5.14 5.73 -3.19
CA ALA A 80 5.65 4.82 -2.17
C ALA A 80 5.20 3.36 -2.40
N GLY A 81 4.62 3.06 -3.56
CA GLY A 81 4.24 1.70 -3.93
C GLY A 81 3.22 1.09 -2.97
N SER A 82 3.55 -0.07 -2.40
CA SER A 82 2.62 -0.87 -1.58
C SER A 82 2.17 -0.17 -0.30
N PHE A 83 2.85 0.87 0.20
CA PHE A 83 2.41 1.63 1.38
C PHE A 83 0.98 2.16 1.23
N GLY A 84 0.64 2.73 0.06
CA GLY A 84 -0.70 3.27 -0.15
C GLY A 84 -1.78 2.19 -0.13
N LEU A 85 -1.48 1.00 -0.67
CA LEU A 85 -2.37 -0.15 -0.63
C LEU A 85 -2.55 -0.69 0.80
N LEU A 86 -1.45 -0.81 1.55
CA LEU A 86 -1.48 -1.27 2.94
C LEU A 86 -2.28 -0.32 3.84
N PHE A 87 -2.06 0.99 3.72
CA PHE A 87 -2.84 1.98 4.47
C PHE A 87 -4.33 1.96 4.10
N TYR A 88 -4.65 1.81 2.81
CA TYR A 88 -6.04 1.68 2.37
C TYR A 88 -6.74 0.49 3.03
N LEU A 89 -6.09 -0.68 3.05
CA LEU A 89 -6.63 -1.89 3.67
C LEU A 89 -6.85 -1.72 5.17
N VAL A 90 -5.94 -1.06 5.89
CA VAL A 90 -6.10 -0.76 7.32
C VAL A 90 -7.33 0.12 7.56
N VAL A 91 -7.48 1.21 6.80
CA VAL A 91 -8.62 2.13 6.93
C VAL A 91 -9.94 1.43 6.60
N ARG A 92 -9.95 0.63 5.54
CA ARG A 92 -11.13 -0.16 5.14
C ARG A 92 -11.56 -1.14 6.22
N GLU A 93 -10.62 -1.92 6.75
CA GLU A 93 -10.91 -2.92 7.78
C GLU A 93 -11.36 -2.27 9.10
N TRP A 94 -10.76 -1.13 9.45
CA TRP A 94 -11.15 -0.37 10.65
C TRP A 94 -12.57 0.19 10.56
N ARG A 95 -12.97 0.73 9.40
CA ARG A 95 -14.35 1.16 9.19
C ARG A 95 -15.33 -0.02 9.22
N GLY A 96 -14.98 -1.14 8.59
CA GLY A 96 -15.80 -2.35 8.62
C GLY A 96 -16.02 -2.88 10.04
N ALA A 97 -14.98 -2.85 10.88
CA ALA A 97 -15.08 -3.24 12.29
C ALA A 97 -16.04 -2.34 13.08
N LYS A 98 -15.96 -1.02 12.91
CA LYS A 98 -16.85 -0.06 13.60
C LYS A 98 -18.32 -0.25 13.24
N VAL A 99 -18.64 -0.40 11.96
CA VAL A 99 -20.03 -0.64 11.52
C VAL A 99 -20.59 -1.94 12.13
N GLY A 100 -19.77 -2.98 12.24
CA GLY A 100 -20.18 -4.24 12.88
C GLY A 100 -20.44 -4.12 14.39
N GLU A 101 -19.72 -3.23 15.08
CA GLU A 101 -19.95 -2.94 16.50
C GLU A 101 -21.26 -2.18 16.71
N GLU A 102 -21.56 -1.17 15.88
CA GLU A 102 -22.81 -0.40 15.94
C GLU A 102 -24.05 -1.29 15.71
N VAL A 103 -24.00 -2.18 14.72
CA VAL A 103 -25.11 -3.11 14.42
C VAL A 103 -25.37 -4.10 15.57
N ARG A 104 -24.34 -4.52 16.32
CA ARG A 104 -24.49 -5.42 17.46
C ARG A 104 -25.04 -4.74 18.72
N ALA A 105 -24.96 -3.41 18.78
CA ALA A 105 -25.41 -2.62 19.93
C ALA A 105 -26.87 -2.14 19.80
N SER A 106 -27.50 -2.31 18.62
CA SER A 106 -28.92 -2.04 18.35
C SER A 106 -29.78 -3.28 18.53
#